data_AF-A0A1B8UK27-F1
#
_entry.id   AF-A0A1B8UK27-F1
#
_cell.length_a   1.000
_cell.length_b   1.000
_cell.length_c   1.000
_cell.angle_alpha   90.00
_cell.angle_beta   90.00
_cell.angle_gamma   90.00
#
_symmetry.space_group_name_H-M   'P 1'
#
loop_
_entity.id
_entity.type
_entity.pdbx_description
1 polymer ?
#
loop_
_entity_poly.entity_id
_entity_poly.type
_entity_poly.pdbx_seq_one_letter_code
_entity_poly.pdbx_strand_id
1 'polypeptide(L)'
;MVFTYTDTGLTMSDWYMPDDYYDEFVRGSLDHSSNLTMNSILESSNIAEKQTELEQKITDYFSVNRELPVEMTSTGGVEATNQVITPLATLASLNKTAIANYAKNNKAKDSPASGGSNVSYYDFSQISGNWDCTNFVSHALLAGGAIPYDTNGSGISSKGWYYRSLSNRSSSWSGVPNLHDFLVNNTTKGPAGSATTYSTFKYNPNSGYPYAIGDILQFYLSGSYNNWRHSTIITEYYETNTALVLGALATGRSGKGSYNNNQKAEEVYPGDSKRVIKLSGYYK
;
A
#
# COMPACT_ATOMS: atom_id res chain seq x y z
N MET A 1 20.75 5.39 -20.22
CA MET A 1 19.79 5.87 -21.25
C MET A 1 20.48 5.78 -22.60
N VAL A 2 19.90 5.02 -23.52
CA VAL A 2 20.42 4.79 -24.88
C VAL A 2 19.48 5.49 -25.85
N PHE A 3 20.07 6.20 -26.80
CA PHE A 3 19.35 6.90 -27.85
C PHE A 3 19.74 6.32 -29.20
N THR A 4 18.75 6.19 -30.07
CA THR A 4 18.93 5.80 -31.47
C THR A 4 18.48 6.94 -32.35
N TYR A 5 19.23 7.18 -33.42
CA TYR A 5 18.81 8.09 -34.47
C TYR A 5 17.85 7.36 -35.40
N THR A 6 16.67 7.96 -35.58
CA THR A 6 15.69 7.56 -36.60
C THR A 6 15.53 8.67 -37.61
N ASP A 7 14.86 8.38 -38.73
CA ASP A 7 14.53 9.37 -39.76
C ASP A 7 13.69 10.54 -39.21
N THR A 8 13.04 10.34 -38.06
CA THR A 8 12.24 11.35 -37.35
C THR A 8 12.99 12.07 -36.22
N GLY A 9 14.28 11.79 -36.04
CA GLY A 9 15.14 12.40 -35.03
C GLY A 9 15.65 11.41 -33.96
N LEU A 10 16.26 11.97 -32.93
CA LEU A 10 16.82 11.21 -31.80
C LEU A 10 15.66 10.66 -30.94
N THR A 11 15.51 9.34 -30.90
CA THR A 11 14.54 8.67 -30.05
C THR A 11 15.25 7.90 -28.95
N MET A 12 14.69 7.92 -27.74
CA MET A 12 15.19 7.09 -26.64
C MET A 12 14.79 5.64 -26.93
N SER A 13 15.76 4.77 -27.19
CA SER A 13 15.54 3.35 -27.48
C SER A 13 15.53 2.49 -26.24
N ASP A 14 16.25 2.91 -25.20
CA ASP A 14 16.44 2.07 -24.03
C ASP A 14 16.81 2.88 -22.79
N TRP A 15 16.49 2.35 -21.62
CA TRP A 15 16.81 2.99 -20.34
C TRP A 15 17.54 2.02 -19.43
N TYR A 16 18.87 1.99 -19.55
CA TYR A 16 19.72 1.26 -18.62
C TYR A 16 19.62 1.83 -17.19
N MET A 17 19.20 0.98 -16.26
CA MET A 17 19.18 1.21 -14.82
C MET A 17 19.86 0.00 -14.16
N PRO A 18 21.10 0.16 -13.66
CA PRO A 18 21.79 -0.94 -12.99
C PRO A 18 20.91 -1.56 -11.89
N ASP A 19 20.88 -2.89 -11.84
CA ASP A 19 20.27 -3.69 -10.77
C ASP A 19 18.73 -3.70 -10.70
N ASP A 20 18.02 -3.45 -11.81
CA ASP A 20 16.58 -3.73 -11.90
C ASP A 20 16.26 -5.10 -12.56
N TYR A 21 15.09 -5.66 -12.23
CA TYR A 21 14.65 -6.97 -12.74
C TYR A 21 14.47 -6.99 -14.27
N TYR A 22 14.34 -5.83 -14.91
CA TYR A 22 14.20 -5.71 -16.36
C TYR A 22 15.57 -5.91 -17.03
N ASP A 23 16.60 -5.20 -16.61
CA ASP A 23 17.96 -5.34 -17.14
C ASP A 23 18.56 -6.71 -16.78
N GLU A 24 18.23 -7.29 -15.62
CA GLU A 24 18.58 -8.68 -15.27
C GLU A 24 18.06 -9.68 -16.32
N PHE A 25 16.77 -9.56 -16.70
CA PHE A 25 16.14 -10.45 -17.67
C PHE A 25 16.63 -10.19 -19.11
N VAL A 26 16.58 -8.92 -19.55
CA VAL A 26 16.85 -8.50 -20.93
C VAL A 26 18.34 -8.55 -21.27
N ARG A 27 19.23 -8.24 -20.31
CA ARG A 27 20.69 -8.24 -20.54
C ARG A 27 21.41 -9.44 -19.95
N GLY A 28 20.75 -10.21 -19.07
CA GLY A 28 21.34 -11.41 -18.48
C GLY A 28 22.43 -11.13 -17.45
N SER A 29 22.40 -9.96 -16.80
CA SER A 29 23.34 -9.63 -15.73
C SER A 29 22.97 -10.44 -14.48
N LEU A 30 23.64 -11.58 -14.31
CA LEU A 30 23.55 -12.35 -13.08
C LEU A 30 24.41 -11.69 -12.00
N ASP A 31 23.72 -11.30 -10.93
CA ASP A 31 24.21 -11.23 -9.56
C ASP A 31 25.05 -10.01 -9.09
N HIS A 32 24.77 -9.63 -7.85
CA HIS A 32 25.34 -8.56 -7.04
C HIS A 32 26.82 -8.76 -6.75
N SER A 33 27.72 -8.37 -7.67
CA SER A 33 29.15 -8.38 -7.39
C SER A 33 29.84 -7.02 -7.59
N SER A 34 30.53 -6.65 -6.52
CA SER A 34 31.20 -5.39 -6.22
C SER A 34 32.46 -5.15 -7.04
N ASN A 35 32.35 -4.87 -8.35
CA ASN A 35 33.44 -4.28 -9.13
C ASN A 35 32.91 -3.49 -10.33
N LEU A 36 32.63 -2.21 -10.10
CA LEU A 36 32.34 -1.25 -11.17
C LEU A 36 33.64 -0.88 -11.89
N THR A 37 33.92 -1.54 -13.02
CA THR A 37 34.63 -0.87 -14.11
C THR A 37 33.60 -0.38 -15.11
N MET A 38 33.47 0.94 -15.19
CA MET A 38 32.60 1.69 -16.10
C MET A 38 33.08 1.54 -17.55
N ASN A 39 33.09 0.34 -18.11
CA ASN A 39 33.45 0.08 -19.51
C ASN A 39 33.01 -1.31 -20.02
N SER A 40 31.92 -1.87 -19.50
CA SER A 40 31.28 -3.02 -20.14
C SER A 40 29.83 -2.70 -20.43
N ILE A 41 29.61 -2.02 -21.55
CA ILE A 41 28.37 -2.26 -22.31
C ILE A 41 28.48 -3.73 -22.73
N LEU A 42 27.98 -4.65 -21.90
CA LEU A 42 27.69 -6.00 -22.34
C LEU A 42 26.46 -5.87 -23.24
N GLU A 43 26.70 -5.51 -24.49
CA GLU A 43 25.74 -5.68 -25.57
C GLU A 43 25.52 -7.19 -25.69
N SER A 44 24.46 -7.70 -25.06
CA SER A 44 23.91 -8.98 -25.47
C SER A 44 23.42 -8.77 -26.91
N SER A 45 23.84 -9.62 -27.83
CA SER A 45 23.49 -9.48 -29.26
C SER A 45 22.00 -9.72 -29.55
N ASN A 46 21.18 -9.87 -28.49
CA ASN A 46 19.80 -10.35 -28.56
C ASN A 46 18.83 -9.58 -27.66
N ILE A 47 19.14 -8.32 -27.32
CA ILE A 47 18.29 -7.44 -26.49
C ILE A 47 16.86 -7.38 -27.05
N ALA A 48 16.71 -7.13 -28.36
CA ALA A 48 15.39 -7.01 -28.99
C ALA A 48 14.58 -8.31 -28.95
N GLU A 49 15.21 -9.47 -29.17
CA GLU A 49 14.56 -10.77 -29.05
C GLU A 49 14.10 -11.03 -27.61
N LYS A 50 14.93 -10.70 -26.62
CA LYS A 50 14.58 -10.88 -25.20
C LYS A 50 13.50 -9.92 -24.71
N GLN A 51 13.45 -8.70 -25.23
CA GLN A 51 12.34 -7.78 -25.01
C GLN A 51 11.04 -8.37 -25.58
N THR A 52 11.09 -8.90 -26.80
CA THR A 52 9.94 -9.56 -27.44
C THR A 52 9.50 -10.80 -26.65
N GLU A 53 10.43 -11.62 -26.14
CA GLU A 53 10.13 -12.77 -25.30
C GLU A 53 9.45 -12.36 -23.99
N LEU A 54 9.92 -11.28 -23.36
CA LEU A 54 9.28 -10.74 -22.15
C LEU A 54 7.86 -10.27 -22.43
N GLU A 55 7.67 -9.51 -23.51
CA GLU A 55 6.36 -9.04 -23.97
C GLU A 55 5.42 -10.21 -24.27
N GLN A 56 5.93 -11.28 -24.86
CA GLN A 56 5.15 -12.46 -25.18
C GLN A 56 4.79 -13.27 -23.93
N LYS A 57 5.70 -13.42 -22.95
CA LYS A 57 5.38 -14.04 -21.65
C LYS A 57 4.34 -13.25 -20.87
N ILE A 58 4.43 -11.91 -20.90
CA ILE A 58 3.42 -11.01 -20.33
C ILE A 58 2.09 -11.27 -21.04
N THR A 59 2.09 -11.24 -22.38
CA THR A 59 0.88 -11.46 -23.19
C THR A 59 0.26 -12.83 -22.91
N ASP A 60 1.03 -13.91 -22.93
CA ASP A 60 0.58 -15.28 -22.68
C ASP A 60 0.01 -15.46 -21.28
N TYR A 61 0.61 -14.83 -20.26
CA TYR A 61 0.06 -14.80 -18.91
C TYR A 61 -1.33 -14.16 -18.87
N PHE A 62 -1.59 -13.20 -19.75
CA PHE A 62 -2.89 -12.54 -19.91
C PHE A 62 -3.82 -13.20 -20.95
N SER A 63 -3.34 -14.18 -21.73
CA SER A 63 -4.08 -14.91 -22.78
C SER A 63 -4.86 -16.12 -22.27
N VAL A 64 -4.66 -16.59 -21.03
CA VAL A 64 -5.30 -17.80 -20.51
C VAL A 64 -6.77 -17.51 -20.13
N ASN A 65 -7.68 -17.94 -21.01
CA ASN A 65 -9.14 -17.82 -20.88
C ASN A 65 -9.67 -18.41 -19.55
N ARG A 66 -10.33 -17.59 -18.72
CA ARG A 66 -11.34 -18.04 -17.76
C ARG A 66 -12.73 -17.87 -18.38
N GLU A 67 -13.55 -18.92 -18.31
CA GLU A 67 -14.80 -19.11 -19.06
C GLU A 67 -15.78 -17.93 -19.00
N LEU A 68 -16.29 -17.59 -20.18
CA LEU A 68 -17.30 -16.58 -20.51
C LEU A 68 -18.70 -17.21 -20.51
N PRO A 69 -19.78 -16.56 -20.03
CA PRO A 69 -21.13 -17.01 -20.30
C PRO A 69 -21.71 -16.38 -21.59
N VAL A 70 -21.83 -17.23 -22.61
CA VAL A 70 -22.88 -17.40 -23.65
C VAL A 70 -23.48 -16.17 -24.35
N GLU A 71 -23.16 -16.02 -25.65
CA GLU A 71 -23.91 -15.27 -26.67
C GLU A 71 -24.99 -16.14 -27.36
N MET A 72 -26.18 -15.57 -27.62
CA MET A 72 -27.12 -15.88 -28.73
C MET A 72 -28.14 -14.72 -28.80
N THR A 73 -28.60 -14.12 -29.91
CA THR A 73 -28.36 -14.19 -31.37
C THR A 73 -29.04 -12.96 -32.02
N SER A 74 -28.39 -12.39 -33.05
CA SER A 74 -28.84 -11.55 -34.20
C SER A 74 -30.11 -10.66 -34.14
N THR A 75 -29.97 -9.40 -34.58
CA THR A 75 -30.52 -8.91 -35.87
C THR A 75 -29.84 -7.60 -36.31
N GLY A 76 -29.73 -7.38 -37.62
CA GLY A 76 -28.79 -6.46 -38.27
C GLY A 76 -29.07 -4.96 -38.16
N GLY A 77 -28.02 -4.18 -38.43
CA GLY A 77 -28.04 -2.73 -38.54
C GLY A 77 -26.78 -2.12 -37.90
N VAL A 78 -25.85 -1.62 -38.71
CA VAL A 78 -24.52 -1.15 -38.30
C VAL A 78 -24.62 0.01 -37.30
N GLU A 79 -24.22 -0.20 -36.05
CA GLU A 79 -23.94 0.85 -35.06
C GLU A 79 -22.73 0.48 -34.17
N ALA A 80 -21.85 1.47 -33.95
CA ALA A 80 -20.64 1.34 -33.17
C ALA A 80 -20.94 1.08 -31.68
N THR A 81 -20.61 -0.11 -31.18
CA THR A 81 -20.66 -0.38 -29.74
C THR A 81 -19.35 0.05 -29.09
N ASN A 82 -19.39 1.13 -28.32
CA ASN A 82 -18.38 1.49 -27.33
C ASN A 82 -18.23 0.32 -26.33
N GLN A 83 -17.28 -0.58 -26.60
CA GLN A 83 -16.78 -1.53 -25.61
C GLN A 83 -16.00 -0.72 -24.59
N VAL A 84 -16.61 -0.49 -23.42
CA VAL A 84 -15.94 0.12 -22.27
C VAL A 84 -14.91 -0.86 -21.77
N ILE A 85 -13.67 -0.72 -22.24
CA ILE A 85 -12.49 -1.37 -21.69
C ILE A 85 -12.41 -0.96 -20.21
N THR A 86 -12.67 -1.90 -19.30
CA THR A 86 -12.48 -1.64 -17.86
C THR A 86 -10.97 -1.70 -17.60
N PRO A 87 -10.30 -0.61 -17.17
CA PRO A 87 -8.85 -0.60 -17.03
C PRO A 87 -8.38 -1.63 -15.99
N LEU A 88 -7.22 -2.25 -16.21
CA LEU A 88 -6.45 -2.87 -15.13
C LEU A 88 -6.29 -1.82 -14.02
N ALA A 89 -6.59 -2.18 -12.77
CA ALA A 89 -6.56 -1.23 -11.67
C ALA A 89 -5.15 -0.67 -11.52
N THR A 90 -4.98 0.61 -11.88
CA THR A 90 -3.70 1.31 -11.78
C THR A 90 -3.45 1.66 -10.32
N LEU A 91 -2.27 1.30 -9.80
CA LEU A 91 -1.88 1.69 -8.44
C LEU A 91 -1.56 3.19 -8.43
N ALA A 92 -2.38 3.97 -7.73
CA ALA A 92 -2.18 5.38 -7.51
C ALA A 92 -1.47 5.63 -6.16
N SER A 93 -0.65 6.68 -6.10
CA SER A 93 0.11 7.02 -4.90
C SER A 93 -0.80 7.54 -3.77
N LEU A 94 -0.49 7.15 -2.54
CA LEU A 94 -1.09 7.74 -1.34
C LEU A 94 -0.28 8.95 -0.86
N ASN A 95 -0.97 9.99 -0.38
CA ASN A 95 -0.34 11.14 0.26
C ASN A 95 -0.03 10.81 1.73
N LYS A 96 1.17 10.25 1.96
CA LYS A 96 1.64 9.86 3.31
C LYS A 96 1.73 11.03 4.30
N THR A 97 2.07 12.22 3.82
CA THR A 97 2.08 13.44 4.65
C THR A 97 0.67 13.79 5.13
N ALA A 98 -0.34 13.68 4.26
CA ALA A 98 -1.73 13.90 4.65
C ALA A 98 -2.24 12.85 5.65
N ILE A 99 -1.82 11.58 5.51
CA ILE A 99 -2.13 10.51 6.47
C ILE A 99 -1.56 10.85 7.87
N ALA A 100 -0.28 11.23 7.95
CA ALA A 100 0.35 11.62 9.20
C ALA A 100 -0.28 12.89 9.81
N ASN A 101 -0.55 13.90 8.98
CA ASN A 101 -1.21 15.13 9.44
C ASN A 101 -2.64 14.87 9.92
N TYR A 102 -3.38 13.97 9.27
CA TYR A 102 -4.70 13.56 9.75
C TYR A 102 -4.60 12.99 11.16
N ALA A 103 -3.67 12.06 11.41
CA ALA A 103 -3.49 11.45 12.71
C ALA A 103 -3.16 12.51 13.77
N LYS A 104 -2.17 13.38 13.49
CA LYS A 104 -1.80 14.49 14.38
C LYS A 104 -2.98 15.43 14.66
N ASN A 105 -3.78 15.77 13.67
CA ASN A 105 -4.81 16.81 13.83
C ASN A 105 -6.14 16.28 14.39
N ASN A 106 -6.44 14.99 14.25
CA ASN A 106 -7.76 14.46 14.60
C ASN A 106 -7.80 13.58 15.86
N LYS A 107 -6.64 13.10 16.34
CA LYS A 107 -6.53 12.20 17.50
C LYS A 107 -7.40 12.61 18.71
N ALA A 108 -7.35 13.89 19.08
CA ALA A 108 -7.96 14.42 20.29
C ALA A 108 -9.27 15.19 20.03
N LYS A 109 -9.79 15.20 18.80
CA LYS A 109 -11.06 15.87 18.50
C LYS A 109 -12.22 15.08 19.08
N ASP A 110 -13.23 15.79 19.58
CA ASP A 110 -14.51 15.19 19.94
C ASP A 110 -15.21 14.61 18.70
N SER A 111 -15.06 15.28 17.55
CA SER A 111 -15.52 14.82 16.24
C SER A 111 -14.36 14.80 15.24
N PRO A 112 -13.65 13.67 15.09
CA PRO A 112 -12.64 13.50 14.05
C PRO A 112 -13.22 13.71 12.64
N ALA A 113 -12.41 14.23 11.73
CA ALA A 113 -12.82 14.43 10.34
C ALA A 113 -13.02 13.09 9.60
N SER A 114 -13.83 13.09 8.54
CA SER A 114 -14.04 11.93 7.65
C SER A 114 -12.80 11.51 6.84
N GLY A 115 -11.72 12.29 6.90
CA GLY A 115 -10.54 12.06 6.07
C GLY A 115 -10.73 12.52 4.62
N GLY A 116 -11.58 13.52 4.36
CA GLY A 116 -11.74 14.10 3.02
C GLY A 116 -12.58 13.26 2.05
N SER A 117 -13.26 12.23 2.54
CA SER A 117 -14.22 11.42 1.77
C SER A 117 -15.67 11.67 2.22
N ASN A 118 -16.62 11.08 1.48
CA ASN A 118 -18.04 11.04 1.86
C ASN A 118 -18.35 9.99 2.95
N VAL A 119 -17.34 9.30 3.49
CA VAL A 119 -17.53 8.31 4.56
C VAL A 119 -17.61 9.02 5.91
N SER A 120 -18.76 8.97 6.56
CA SER A 120 -18.95 9.61 7.86
C SER A 120 -18.05 8.96 8.93
N TYR A 121 -17.53 9.80 9.84
CA TYR A 121 -16.79 9.32 11.00
C TYR A 121 -17.77 8.96 12.12
N TYR A 122 -17.78 7.70 12.53
CA TYR A 122 -18.38 7.28 13.79
C TYR A 122 -17.28 6.82 14.73
N ASP A 123 -17.30 7.27 15.98
CA ASP A 123 -16.32 6.86 16.99
C ASP A 123 -16.72 5.51 17.61
N PHE A 124 -16.00 4.45 17.26
CA PHE A 124 -16.34 3.10 17.70
C PHE A 124 -16.16 2.92 19.21
N SER A 125 -15.37 3.78 19.87
CA SER A 125 -15.18 3.75 21.33
C SER A 125 -16.42 4.21 22.11
N GLN A 126 -17.42 4.79 21.43
CA GLN A 126 -18.72 5.09 22.04
C GLN A 126 -19.55 3.82 22.29
N ILE A 127 -19.18 2.70 21.68
CA ILE A 127 -19.79 1.40 21.94
C ILE A 127 -19.02 0.73 23.07
N SER A 128 -19.71 0.36 24.14
CA SER A 128 -19.10 -0.30 25.30
C SER A 128 -18.28 -1.53 24.88
N GLY A 129 -17.02 -1.60 25.36
CA GLY A 129 -16.09 -2.69 25.07
C GLY A 129 -15.37 -2.60 23.72
N ASN A 130 -15.67 -1.59 22.90
CA ASN A 130 -15.04 -1.38 21.60
C ASN A 130 -13.99 -0.27 21.63
N TRP A 131 -13.16 -0.26 20.58
CA TRP A 131 -12.07 0.68 20.40
C TRP A 131 -12.03 1.19 18.97
N ASP A 132 -11.49 2.39 18.79
CA ASP A 132 -11.57 3.15 17.55
C ASP A 132 -10.29 3.08 16.69
N CYS A 133 -9.26 2.36 17.14
CA CYS A 133 -7.90 2.46 16.59
C CYS A 133 -7.80 2.18 15.09
N THR A 134 -8.49 1.14 14.61
CA THR A 134 -8.45 0.77 13.18
C THR A 134 -9.39 1.64 12.35
N ASN A 135 -10.54 2.03 12.89
CA ASN A 135 -11.44 2.97 12.24
C ASN A 135 -10.75 4.33 12.02
N PHE A 136 -10.05 4.83 13.03
CA PHE A 136 -9.24 6.05 12.95
C PHE A 136 -8.15 5.95 11.88
N VAL A 137 -7.41 4.82 11.83
CA VAL A 137 -6.42 4.57 10.77
C VAL A 137 -7.08 4.50 9.39
N SER A 138 -8.25 3.89 9.25
CA SER A 138 -8.96 3.84 7.98
C SER A 138 -9.34 5.23 7.47
N HIS A 139 -9.80 6.13 8.35
CA HIS A 139 -10.02 7.53 7.97
C HIS A 139 -8.73 8.30 7.68
N ALA A 140 -7.61 7.94 8.32
CA ALA A 140 -6.31 8.51 7.96
C ALA A 140 -5.91 8.12 6.52
N LEU A 141 -6.16 6.86 6.11
CA LEU A 141 -5.92 6.42 4.73
C LEU A 141 -6.79 7.17 3.72
N LEU A 142 -8.05 7.46 4.04
CA LEU A 142 -8.90 8.32 3.22
C LEU A 142 -8.30 9.72 3.05
N ALA A 143 -7.73 10.29 4.11
CA ALA A 143 -7.05 11.59 4.03
C ALA A 143 -5.81 11.55 3.13
N GLY A 144 -5.21 10.36 2.97
CA GLY A 144 -4.17 10.08 2.00
C GLY A 144 -4.64 9.93 0.56
N GLY A 145 -5.95 9.97 0.30
CA GLY A 145 -6.54 9.81 -1.03
C GLY A 145 -7.00 8.38 -1.36
N ALA A 146 -6.96 7.45 -0.40
CA ALA A 146 -7.46 6.09 -0.63
C ALA A 146 -8.95 6.10 -0.99
N ILE A 147 -9.34 5.24 -1.93
CA ILE A 147 -10.74 5.06 -2.33
C ILE A 147 -11.31 3.82 -1.64
N PRO A 148 -12.49 3.87 -1.01
CA PRO A 148 -13.13 2.69 -0.44
C PRO A 148 -13.33 1.59 -1.49
N TYR A 149 -13.00 0.35 -1.12
CA TYR A 149 -13.43 -0.82 -1.86
C TYR A 149 -14.74 -1.33 -1.28
N ASP A 150 -15.83 -0.74 -1.76
CA ASP A 150 -17.17 -1.12 -1.40
C ASP A 150 -17.68 -2.27 -2.29
N THR A 151 -18.02 -3.40 -1.68
CA THR A 151 -18.48 -4.59 -2.40
C THR A 151 -20.00 -4.64 -2.57
N ASN A 152 -20.72 -3.59 -2.19
CA ASN A 152 -22.19 -3.52 -2.28
C ASN A 152 -22.94 -4.61 -1.51
N GLY A 153 -22.30 -5.20 -0.50
CA GLY A 153 -22.91 -6.19 0.37
C GLY A 153 -23.81 -5.60 1.45
N SER A 154 -24.36 -6.49 2.28
CA SER A 154 -25.07 -6.15 3.51
C SER A 154 -24.37 -6.83 4.70
N GLY A 155 -24.48 -6.23 5.89
CA GLY A 155 -23.89 -6.80 7.10
C GLY A 155 -22.38 -6.50 7.25
N ILE A 156 -21.73 -7.27 8.12
CA ILE A 156 -20.27 -7.22 8.31
C ILE A 156 -19.61 -8.17 7.32
N SER A 157 -18.78 -7.65 6.42
CA SER A 157 -18.14 -8.41 5.34
C SER A 157 -16.65 -8.63 5.60
N SER A 158 -16.13 -9.83 5.30
CA SER A 158 -14.68 -10.08 5.26
C SER A 158 -14.01 -9.56 3.98
N LYS A 159 -14.79 -9.15 2.98
CA LYS A 159 -14.34 -8.61 1.71
C LYS A 159 -14.44 -7.09 1.67
N GLY A 160 -13.57 -6.46 0.88
CA GLY A 160 -13.52 -5.02 0.66
C GLY A 160 -12.80 -4.26 1.76
N TRP A 161 -12.86 -2.94 1.67
CA TRP A 161 -12.42 -1.97 2.67
C TRP A 161 -13.34 -0.75 2.60
N TYR A 162 -14.38 -0.75 3.45
CA TYR A 162 -15.44 0.26 3.40
C TYR A 162 -16.19 0.37 4.73
N TYR A 163 -16.80 1.54 4.94
CA TYR A 163 -17.75 1.80 6.02
C TYR A 163 -18.96 2.54 5.50
N ARG A 164 -20.15 2.04 5.82
CA ARG A 164 -21.43 2.70 5.55
C ARG A 164 -22.18 2.96 6.85
N SER A 165 -22.15 1.99 7.76
CA SER A 165 -22.75 2.09 9.08
C SER A 165 -22.16 1.08 10.06
N LEU A 166 -22.57 1.17 11.32
CA LEU A 166 -22.27 0.20 12.37
C LEU A 166 -22.79 -1.22 12.10
N SER A 167 -23.71 -1.42 11.17
CA SER A 167 -24.19 -2.76 10.80
C SER A 167 -23.80 -3.14 9.38
N ASN A 168 -23.24 -2.21 8.59
CA ASN A 168 -22.84 -2.45 7.21
C ASN A 168 -21.43 -1.85 6.95
N ARG A 169 -20.41 -2.71 7.05
CA ARG A 169 -19.00 -2.34 6.87
C ARG A 169 -18.15 -3.58 6.59
N SER A 170 -16.94 -3.38 6.09
CA SER A 170 -15.95 -4.46 6.05
C SER A 170 -15.28 -4.65 7.43
N SER A 171 -14.88 -5.88 7.74
CA SER A 171 -14.05 -6.18 8.91
C SER A 171 -12.69 -5.49 8.80
N SER A 172 -12.13 -5.39 7.59
CA SER A 172 -10.88 -4.67 7.31
C SER A 172 -10.94 -3.17 7.62
N TRP A 173 -12.14 -2.56 7.70
CA TRP A 173 -12.27 -1.15 8.08
C TRP A 173 -11.97 -0.91 9.56
N SER A 174 -12.27 -1.88 10.43
CA SER A 174 -12.34 -1.69 11.88
C SER A 174 -11.62 -2.76 12.70
N GLY A 175 -11.10 -3.81 12.08
CA GLY A 175 -10.34 -4.89 12.74
C GLY A 175 -8.85 -4.85 12.40
N VAL A 176 -7.99 -4.90 13.43
CA VAL A 176 -6.52 -4.78 13.29
C VAL A 176 -5.93 -5.88 12.37
N PRO A 177 -6.21 -7.18 12.58
CA PRO A 177 -5.67 -8.21 11.69
C PRO A 177 -6.28 -8.11 10.29
N ASN A 178 -7.59 -7.84 10.20
CA ASN A 178 -8.30 -7.76 8.92
C ASN A 178 -7.83 -6.60 8.05
N LEU A 179 -7.48 -5.45 8.64
CA LEU A 179 -6.90 -4.32 7.89
C LEU A 179 -5.55 -4.72 7.30
N HIS A 180 -4.69 -5.36 8.07
CA HIS A 180 -3.41 -5.87 7.57
C HIS A 180 -3.62 -6.85 6.42
N ASP A 181 -4.45 -7.87 6.63
CA ASP A 181 -4.66 -8.93 5.65
C ASP A 181 -5.24 -8.36 4.35
N PHE A 182 -6.11 -7.35 4.46
CA PHE A 182 -6.57 -6.60 3.30
C PHE A 182 -5.40 -5.88 2.62
N LEU A 183 -4.67 -5.02 3.32
CA LEU A 183 -3.64 -4.16 2.72
C LEU A 183 -2.52 -4.95 2.04
N VAL A 184 -2.09 -6.07 2.62
CA VAL A 184 -0.95 -6.85 2.10
C VAL A 184 -1.33 -7.78 0.95
N ASN A 185 -2.61 -8.12 0.81
CA ASN A 185 -3.10 -9.02 -0.24
C ASN A 185 -3.95 -8.30 -1.30
N ASN A 186 -4.24 -7.00 -1.12
CA ASN A 186 -5.09 -6.27 -2.05
C ASN A 186 -4.36 -5.99 -3.36
N THR A 187 -4.98 -6.40 -4.46
CA THR A 187 -4.50 -6.20 -5.83
C THR A 187 -5.59 -5.62 -6.75
N THR A 188 -6.76 -5.26 -6.21
CA THR A 188 -7.95 -4.94 -7.01
C THR A 188 -8.48 -3.53 -6.79
N LYS A 189 -8.88 -3.17 -5.57
CA LYS A 189 -9.44 -1.84 -5.27
C LYS A 189 -9.15 -1.45 -3.83
N GLY A 190 -8.90 -0.17 -3.59
CA GLY A 190 -8.59 0.37 -2.25
C GLY A 190 -7.10 0.33 -1.90
N PRO A 191 -6.73 0.70 -0.67
CA PRO A 191 -5.34 0.86 -0.28
C PRO A 191 -4.59 -0.47 -0.27
N ALA A 192 -3.28 -0.40 -0.50
CA ALA A 192 -2.38 -1.54 -0.51
C ALA A 192 -1.03 -1.19 0.10
N GLY A 193 -0.29 -2.23 0.52
CA GLY A 193 1.03 -2.08 1.09
C GLY A 193 1.73 -3.43 1.31
N SER A 194 2.88 -3.40 1.97
CA SER A 194 3.61 -4.58 2.39
C SER A 194 3.95 -4.53 3.88
N ALA A 195 4.04 -5.68 4.54
CA ALA A 195 4.36 -5.73 5.96
C ALA A 195 5.85 -5.99 6.19
N THR A 196 6.41 -5.36 7.22
CA THR A 196 7.73 -5.68 7.75
C THR A 196 7.72 -5.62 9.28
N THR A 197 8.65 -6.31 9.92
CA THR A 197 8.82 -6.23 11.37
C THR A 197 9.35 -4.85 11.75
N TYR A 198 8.78 -4.26 12.81
CA TYR A 198 9.29 -3.01 13.34
C TYR A 198 10.64 -3.23 14.05
N SER A 199 11.59 -2.34 13.78
CA SER A 199 12.83 -2.22 14.54
C SER A 199 13.35 -0.79 14.42
N THR A 200 14.05 -0.30 15.45
CA THR A 200 14.84 0.92 15.32
C THR A 200 15.91 0.73 14.24
N PHE A 201 16.20 1.75 13.46
CA PHE A 201 17.06 1.62 12.29
C PHE A 201 18.02 2.80 12.18
N LYS A 202 19.13 2.59 11.47
CA LYS A 202 19.97 3.68 10.96
C LYS A 202 19.57 3.95 9.52
N TYR A 203 19.60 5.21 9.09
CA TYR A 203 19.46 5.53 7.67
C TYR A 203 20.53 4.79 6.87
N ASN A 204 20.10 4.10 5.81
CA ASN A 204 21.00 3.44 4.88
C ASN A 204 20.98 4.22 3.55
N PRO A 205 22.11 4.75 3.07
CA PRO A 205 22.14 5.48 1.79
C PRO A 205 21.70 4.67 0.58
N ASN A 206 21.83 3.33 0.62
CA ASN A 206 21.51 2.44 -0.50
C ASN A 206 20.05 1.98 -0.48
N SER A 207 19.49 1.72 0.71
CA SER A 207 18.11 1.20 0.86
C SER A 207 17.13 2.20 1.47
N GLY A 208 17.60 3.38 1.87
CA GLY A 208 16.81 4.44 2.47
C GLY A 208 16.30 4.11 3.88
N TYR A 209 15.10 4.61 4.18
CA TYR A 209 14.38 4.28 5.39
C TYR A 209 13.60 2.97 5.19
N PRO A 210 13.61 2.02 6.16
CA PRO A 210 12.87 0.77 6.03
C PRO A 210 11.35 0.98 5.98
N TYR A 211 10.88 2.10 6.53
CA TYR A 211 9.49 2.56 6.53
C TYR A 211 9.44 4.10 6.56
N ALA A 212 8.27 4.70 6.29
CA ALA A 212 8.08 6.14 6.12
C ALA A 212 7.07 6.71 7.15
N ILE A 213 7.17 8.01 7.41
CA ILE A 213 6.06 8.78 8.01
C ILE A 213 4.81 8.59 7.15
N GLY A 214 3.66 8.37 7.78
CA GLY A 214 2.39 8.05 7.15
C GLY A 214 2.12 6.55 6.98
N ASP A 215 3.13 5.68 7.17
CA ASP A 215 2.89 4.24 7.23
C ASP A 215 2.13 3.83 8.50
N ILE A 216 1.52 2.65 8.48
CA ILE A 216 0.76 2.13 9.61
C ILE A 216 1.69 1.32 10.52
N LEU A 217 1.60 1.54 11.82
CA LEU A 217 2.26 0.72 12.83
C LEU A 217 1.21 -0.03 13.65
N GLN A 218 1.30 -1.36 13.67
CA GLN A 218 0.44 -2.24 14.44
C GLN A 218 1.22 -2.92 15.57
N PHE A 219 0.50 -3.19 16.66
CA PHE A 219 1.07 -3.76 17.89
C PHE A 219 0.36 -5.05 18.26
N TYR A 220 1.16 -6.08 18.50
CA TYR A 220 0.73 -7.31 19.11
C TYR A 220 0.59 -7.10 20.62
N LEU A 221 -0.39 -7.76 21.23
CA LEU A 221 -0.53 -7.80 22.67
C LEU A 221 -0.59 -9.26 23.11
N SER A 222 0.47 -9.71 23.79
CA SER A 222 0.56 -11.05 24.36
C SER A 222 -0.33 -11.20 25.61
N GLY A 223 -0.23 -12.34 26.30
CA GLY A 223 -1.08 -12.67 27.44
C GLY A 223 -2.50 -13.07 27.01
N SER A 224 -3.53 -12.56 27.70
CA SER A 224 -4.91 -13.02 27.52
C SER A 224 -5.54 -12.67 26.16
N TYR A 225 -5.01 -11.68 25.43
CA TYR A 225 -5.51 -11.33 24.10
C TYR A 225 -4.84 -12.14 22.99
N ASN A 226 -3.52 -12.32 23.09
CA ASN A 226 -2.69 -13.11 22.19
C ASN A 226 -3.00 -12.86 20.69
N ASN A 227 -3.00 -11.58 20.28
CA ASN A 227 -3.30 -11.19 18.89
C ASN A 227 -2.72 -9.79 18.56
N TRP A 228 -2.77 -9.39 17.29
CA TRP A 228 -2.65 -7.99 16.86
C TRP A 228 -3.87 -7.20 17.35
N ARG A 229 -3.62 -6.18 18.19
CA ARG A 229 -4.69 -5.51 18.96
C ARG A 229 -4.78 -4.01 18.77
N HIS A 230 -3.77 -3.39 18.17
CA HIS A 230 -3.75 -1.95 18.02
C HIS A 230 -3.18 -1.48 16.69
N SER A 231 -3.74 -0.42 16.13
CA SER A 231 -3.31 0.24 14.88
C SER A 231 -3.06 1.73 15.14
N THR A 232 -1.98 2.26 14.57
CA THR A 232 -1.59 3.67 14.64
C THR A 232 -0.91 4.10 13.33
N ILE A 233 -0.64 5.39 13.18
CA ILE A 233 0.15 5.97 12.09
C ILE A 233 1.53 6.38 12.61
N ILE A 234 2.58 6.10 11.85
CA ILE A 234 3.91 6.66 12.09
C ILE A 234 3.85 8.14 11.75
N THR A 235 3.97 9.01 12.74
CA THR A 235 3.81 10.45 12.57
C THR A 235 5.13 11.19 12.50
N GLU A 236 6.16 10.69 13.17
CA GLU A 236 7.50 11.27 13.29
C GLU A 236 8.54 10.19 13.59
N TYR A 237 9.81 10.57 13.54
CA TYR A 237 10.92 9.79 14.08
C TYR A 237 11.55 10.50 15.27
N TYR A 238 12.17 9.73 16.15
CA TYR A 238 13.02 10.26 17.21
C TYR A 238 14.39 9.58 17.14
N GLU A 239 15.45 10.30 17.54
CA GLU A 239 16.77 9.71 17.72
C GLU A 239 16.83 9.00 19.08
N THR A 240 17.27 7.75 19.08
CA THR A 240 17.45 6.96 20.30
C THR A 240 18.71 7.41 21.05
N ASN A 241 18.99 6.80 22.21
CA ASN A 241 20.24 7.04 22.94
C ASN A 241 21.48 6.56 22.17
N THR A 242 21.31 5.73 21.13
CA THR A 242 22.38 5.35 20.21
C THR A 242 22.38 6.32 19.04
N ALA A 243 23.48 7.05 18.87
CA ALA A 243 23.62 8.05 17.81
C ALA A 243 23.26 7.50 16.43
N LEU A 244 22.50 8.30 15.67
CA LEU A 244 22.01 8.02 14.31
C LEU A 244 21.05 6.82 14.20
N VAL A 245 20.63 6.23 15.32
CA VAL A 245 19.58 5.21 15.34
C VAL A 245 18.25 5.90 15.61
N LEU A 246 17.29 5.70 14.72
CA LEU A 246 15.96 6.27 14.75
C LEU A 246 14.92 5.24 15.19
N GLY A 247 13.96 5.67 16.01
CA GLY A 247 12.72 4.95 16.31
C GLY A 247 11.50 5.69 15.77
N ALA A 248 10.37 5.01 15.67
CA ALA A 248 9.12 5.62 15.23
C ALA A 248 8.32 6.20 16.40
N LEU A 249 7.74 7.39 16.18
CA LEU A 249 6.67 7.93 16.99
C LEU A 249 5.34 7.60 16.33
N ALA A 250 4.50 6.88 17.08
CA ALA A 250 3.16 6.51 16.67
C ALA A 250 2.17 7.60 17.08
N THR A 251 1.06 7.74 16.35
CA THR A 251 -0.14 8.47 16.78
C THR A 251 -1.38 7.70 16.34
N GLY A 252 -2.37 7.57 17.21
CA GLY A 252 -3.62 6.88 16.93
C GLY A 252 -4.79 7.45 17.72
N ARG A 253 -5.85 6.65 17.85
CA ARG A 253 -7.03 6.96 18.67
C ARG A 253 -7.77 5.67 18.98
N SER A 254 -7.63 5.15 20.18
CA SER A 254 -8.45 4.01 20.64
C SER A 254 -9.79 4.48 21.20
N GLY A 255 -9.86 5.74 21.62
CA GLY A 255 -11.04 6.42 22.14
C GLY A 255 -10.66 7.74 22.79
N LYS A 256 -11.63 8.46 23.36
CA LYS A 256 -11.37 9.73 24.07
C LYS A 256 -10.38 9.52 25.21
N GLY A 257 -9.30 10.29 25.21
CA GLY A 257 -8.18 10.21 26.17
C GLY A 257 -7.08 9.20 25.82
N SER A 258 -7.25 8.36 24.79
CA SER A 258 -6.30 7.30 24.42
C SER A 258 -5.81 7.49 22.98
N TYR A 259 -4.72 8.22 22.80
CA TYR A 259 -4.29 8.75 21.49
C TYR A 259 -2.92 8.30 21.00
N ASN A 260 -2.13 7.65 21.85
CA ASN A 260 -0.71 7.37 21.57
C ASN A 260 0.00 8.61 21.00
N ASN A 261 -0.25 9.83 21.52
CA ASN A 261 0.16 11.07 20.84
C ASN A 261 1.69 11.18 20.72
N ASN A 262 2.24 10.94 19.53
CA ASN A 262 3.68 10.83 19.30
C ASN A 262 4.36 9.93 20.35
N GLN A 263 3.71 8.82 20.70
CA GLN A 263 4.26 7.86 21.64
C GLN A 263 5.33 7.01 20.95
N LYS A 264 6.45 6.75 21.62
CA LYS A 264 7.48 5.86 21.07
C LYS A 264 6.89 4.48 20.84
N ALA A 265 7.15 3.91 19.66
CA ALA A 265 6.67 2.58 19.32
C ALA A 265 7.07 1.53 20.37
N GLU A 266 8.28 1.62 20.91
CA GLU A 266 8.84 0.71 21.91
C GLU A 266 8.09 0.72 23.25
N GLU A 267 7.43 1.83 23.58
CA GLU A 267 6.68 2.01 24.82
C GLU A 267 5.24 1.46 24.72
N VAL A 268 4.76 1.20 23.51
CA VAL A 268 3.44 0.57 23.28
C VAL A 268 3.62 -0.95 23.36
N TYR A 269 3.01 -1.55 24.39
CA TYR A 269 3.17 -2.98 24.73
C TYR A 269 4.65 -3.39 24.74
N PRO A 270 5.42 -2.96 25.76
CA PRO A 270 6.85 -3.25 25.85
C PRO A 270 7.12 -4.76 25.81
N GLY A 271 8.09 -5.18 25.01
CA GLY A 271 8.43 -6.59 24.81
C GLY A 271 7.61 -7.34 23.74
N ASP A 272 6.43 -6.84 23.38
CA ASP A 272 5.59 -7.49 22.36
C ASP A 272 5.97 -7.11 20.92
N SER A 273 5.62 -8.00 19.99
CA SER A 273 5.88 -7.83 18.55
C SER A 273 5.16 -6.63 17.96
N LYS A 274 5.80 -6.01 16.97
CA LYS A 274 5.36 -4.79 16.29
C LYS A 274 5.60 -4.96 14.80
N ARG A 275 4.68 -4.51 13.96
CA ARG A 275 4.83 -4.55 12.50
C ARG A 275 4.46 -3.23 11.87
N VAL A 276 5.21 -2.87 10.83
CA VAL A 276 4.89 -1.73 9.97
C VAL A 276 4.23 -2.26 8.71
N ILE A 277 3.11 -1.65 8.32
CA ILE A 277 2.55 -1.80 6.97
C ILE A 277 3.01 -0.59 6.16
N LYS A 278 3.98 -0.84 5.26
CA LYS A 278 4.53 0.11 4.30
C LYS A 278 3.50 0.34 3.21
N LEU A 279 2.85 1.49 3.23
CA LEU A 279 1.83 1.82 2.24
C LEU A 279 2.48 2.05 0.87
N SER A 280 2.01 1.34 -0.14
CA SER A 280 2.50 1.46 -1.53
C SER A 280 1.62 2.38 -2.36
N GLY A 281 0.31 2.36 -2.14
CA GLY A 281 -0.65 3.13 -2.92
C GLY A 281 -2.08 2.64 -2.71
N TYR A 282 -2.94 2.90 -3.68
CA TYR A 282 -4.29 2.35 -3.73
C TYR A 282 -4.71 2.04 -5.17
N TYR A 283 -5.53 1.01 -5.34
CA TYR A 283 -6.14 0.63 -6.60
C TYR A 283 -7.49 1.32 -6.76
N LYS A 284 -7.82 1.79 -7.97
CA LYS A 284 -9.05 2.55 -8.27
C LYS A 284 -10.25 1.65 -8.56
#